data_AF-A0A922XBA0-F1
#
_entry.id   AF-A0A922XBA0-F1
#
_cell.length_a   1.000
_cell.length_b   1.000
_cell.length_c   1.000
_cell.angle_alpha   90.00
_cell.angle_beta   90.00
_cell.angle_gamma   90.00
#
_symmetry.space_group_name_H-M   'P 1'
#
loop_
_entity.id
_entity.type
_entity.pdbx_description
1 polymer ?
#
loop_
_entity_poly.entity_id
_entity_poly.type
_entity_poly.pdbx_seq_one_letter_code
_entity_poly.pdbx_strand_id
1 'polypeptide(L)'
;MRAIASLLLLTLLCASQPAFAQKGPASDHPILGIWRLDVPDTGCSETYRFRGDGTTLVTSAAEISESVYTIPNEPDAEGFYRLTDRVTRDNGKPDCSGNVMKPGANATHFVRFHPSGKLFLLCAEASIDACIGPFTRVRGEEI
;
A
#
# COMPACT_ATOMS: atom_id res chain seq x y z
N MET A 1 -63.55 -11.42 -29.00
CA MET A 1 -62.38 -12.33 -28.99
C MET A 1 -61.17 -11.56 -28.51
N ARG A 2 -60.33 -12.22 -27.73
CA ARG A 2 -59.32 -11.66 -26.80
C ARG A 2 -58.20 -10.90 -27.53
N ALA A 3 -57.90 -9.67 -27.11
CA ALA A 3 -56.64 -9.01 -27.43
C ALA A 3 -55.67 -9.28 -26.27
N ILE A 4 -54.62 -10.05 -26.54
CA ILE A 4 -53.59 -10.44 -25.59
C ILE A 4 -52.61 -9.27 -25.45
N ALA A 5 -52.49 -8.72 -24.24
CA ALA A 5 -51.47 -7.74 -23.90
C ALA A 5 -50.13 -8.47 -23.70
N SER A 6 -49.19 -8.29 -24.63
CA SER A 6 -47.83 -8.83 -24.52
C SER A 6 -46.99 -7.96 -23.60
N LEU A 7 -46.72 -8.47 -22.40
CA LEU A 7 -45.84 -7.86 -21.41
C LEU A 7 -44.37 -8.18 -21.79
N LEU A 8 -43.64 -7.21 -22.32
CA LEU A 8 -42.19 -7.30 -22.55
C LEU A 8 -41.47 -7.13 -21.20
N LEU A 9 -41.05 -8.25 -20.60
CA LEU A 9 -40.19 -8.27 -19.41
C LEU A 9 -38.74 -7.99 -19.86
N LEU A 10 -38.26 -6.77 -19.63
CA LEU A 10 -36.86 -6.39 -19.86
C LEU A 10 -36.02 -6.88 -18.68
N THR A 11 -35.35 -8.03 -18.81
CA THR A 11 -34.42 -8.56 -17.81
C THR A 11 -33.13 -7.74 -17.82
N LEU A 12 -32.97 -6.84 -16.83
CA LEU A 12 -31.68 -6.22 -16.54
C LEU A 12 -30.71 -7.30 -16.02
N LEU A 13 -29.83 -7.81 -16.87
CA LEU A 13 -28.64 -8.51 -16.41
C LEU A 13 -27.68 -7.47 -15.82
N CYS A 14 -27.70 -7.33 -14.48
CA CYS A 14 -26.59 -6.71 -13.76
C CYS A 14 -25.36 -7.58 -13.94
N ALA A 15 -24.50 -7.27 -14.92
CA ALA A 15 -23.17 -7.82 -15.02
C ALA A 15 -22.34 -7.30 -13.84
N SER A 16 -22.33 -8.04 -12.73
CA SER A 16 -21.36 -7.84 -11.66
C SER A 16 -19.97 -8.17 -12.21
N GLN A 17 -19.25 -7.14 -12.65
CA GLN A 17 -17.85 -7.29 -13.04
C GLN A 17 -17.08 -7.75 -11.80
N PRO A 18 -16.32 -8.87 -11.88
CA PRO A 18 -15.46 -9.25 -10.78
C PRO A 18 -14.46 -8.11 -10.55
N ALA A 19 -14.40 -7.61 -9.32
CA ALA A 19 -13.32 -6.73 -8.92
C ALA A 19 -12.03 -7.53 -9.13
N PHE A 20 -11.19 -7.12 -10.08
CA PHE A 20 -9.86 -7.71 -10.24
C PHE A 20 -9.14 -7.51 -8.92
N ALA A 21 -8.97 -8.59 -8.16
CA ALA A 21 -8.12 -8.59 -6.98
C ALA A 21 -6.73 -8.19 -7.45
N GLN A 22 -6.24 -7.05 -6.97
CA GLN A 22 -4.89 -6.60 -7.26
C GLN A 22 -3.92 -7.67 -6.78
N LYS A 23 -3.17 -8.28 -7.72
CA LYS A 23 -2.25 -9.36 -7.39
C LYS A 23 -1.10 -8.79 -6.57
N GLY A 24 -0.93 -9.27 -5.34
CA GLY A 24 0.22 -8.92 -4.50
C GLY A 24 1.56 -9.43 -5.06
N PRO A 25 2.69 -9.03 -4.45
CA PRO A 25 4.01 -9.45 -4.89
C PRO A 25 4.24 -10.95 -4.66
N ALA A 26 5.35 -11.49 -5.18
CA ALA A 26 5.77 -12.86 -4.89
C ALA A 26 5.88 -13.11 -3.38
N SER A 27 5.62 -14.35 -2.94
CA SER A 27 5.57 -14.70 -1.51
C SER A 27 6.91 -14.55 -0.77
N ASP A 28 8.01 -14.52 -1.50
CA ASP A 28 9.38 -14.31 -1.03
C ASP A 28 9.88 -12.87 -1.26
N HIS A 29 9.01 -11.96 -1.69
CA HIS A 29 9.39 -10.58 -1.98
C HIS A 29 9.90 -9.86 -0.72
N PRO A 30 11.04 -9.13 -0.78
CA PRO A 30 11.66 -8.53 0.39
C PRO A 30 10.77 -7.50 1.12
N ILE A 31 9.84 -6.84 0.43
CA ILE A 31 8.91 -5.87 1.05
C ILE A 31 7.99 -6.49 2.10
N LEU A 32 7.66 -7.79 1.99
CA LEU A 32 6.64 -8.41 2.83
C LEU A 32 7.07 -8.42 4.29
N GLY A 33 6.11 -8.16 5.18
CA GLY A 33 6.33 -8.10 6.63
C GLY A 33 6.05 -6.72 7.23
N ILE A 34 6.57 -6.51 8.44
CA ILE A 34 6.36 -5.29 9.21
C ILE A 34 7.67 -4.51 9.30
N TRP A 35 7.55 -3.21 9.08
CA TRP A 35 8.66 -2.28 9.01
C TRP A 35 8.38 -1.06 9.87
N ARG A 36 9.39 -0.60 10.59
CA ARG A 36 9.30 0.58 11.45
C ARG A 36 10.26 1.65 10.99
N LEU A 37 9.76 2.88 10.88
CA LEU A 37 10.54 4.10 10.75
C LEU A 37 10.48 4.86 12.07
N ASP A 38 11.63 5.21 12.63
CA ASP A 38 11.69 6.23 13.68
C ASP A 38 11.90 7.59 13.00
N VAL A 39 10.97 8.52 13.18
CA VAL A 39 11.02 9.84 12.53
C VAL A 39 12.05 10.70 13.27
N PRO A 40 13.12 11.16 12.60
CA PRO A 40 14.22 11.89 13.24
C PRO A 40 13.72 13.09 14.07
N ASP A 41 14.31 13.26 15.25
CA ASP A 41 14.07 14.41 16.14
C ASP A 41 12.63 14.62 16.65
N THR A 42 11.72 13.66 16.43
CA THR A 42 10.31 13.77 16.89
C THR A 42 9.95 12.83 18.03
N GLY A 43 10.70 11.74 18.23
CA GLY A 43 10.32 10.64 19.13
C GLY A 43 9.09 9.85 18.65
N CYS A 44 8.57 10.15 17.45
CA CYS A 44 7.47 9.46 16.81
C CYS A 44 7.99 8.33 15.93
N SER A 45 7.18 7.28 15.77
CA SER A 45 7.49 6.14 14.90
C SER A 45 6.30 5.82 14.02
N GLU A 46 6.61 5.36 12.80
CA GLU A 46 5.64 4.86 11.85
C GLU A 46 5.86 3.36 11.66
N THR A 47 4.77 2.60 11.58
CA THR A 47 4.81 1.16 11.31
C THR A 47 4.04 0.86 10.04
N TYR A 48 4.70 0.19 9.11
CA TYR A 48 4.17 -0.23 7.82
C TYR A 48 4.11 -1.74 7.77
N ARG A 49 2.92 -2.28 7.52
CA ARG A 49 2.72 -3.71 7.30
C ARG A 49 2.35 -3.96 5.86
N PHE A 50 3.24 -4.61 5.11
CA PHE A 50 3.00 -5.03 3.73
C PHE A 50 2.55 -6.49 3.71
N ARG A 51 1.34 -6.74 3.21
CA ARG A 51 0.75 -8.09 3.13
C ARG A 51 0.87 -8.67 1.72
N GLY A 52 0.89 -9.99 1.63
CA GLY A 52 1.02 -10.73 0.36
C GLY A 52 -0.20 -10.62 -0.57
N ASP A 53 -1.32 -10.10 -0.07
CA ASP A 53 -2.52 -9.82 -0.86
C ASP A 53 -2.49 -8.45 -1.57
N GLY A 54 -1.39 -7.70 -1.44
CA GLY A 54 -1.27 -6.37 -2.03
C GLY A 54 -1.91 -5.26 -1.20
N THR A 55 -2.16 -5.48 0.09
CA THR A 55 -2.63 -4.43 1.02
C THR A 55 -1.55 -3.99 2.00
N THR A 56 -1.62 -2.72 2.41
CA THR A 56 -0.85 -2.20 3.54
C THR A 56 -1.73 -1.79 4.71
N LEU A 57 -1.16 -1.82 5.90
CA LEU A 57 -1.66 -1.09 7.07
C LEU A 57 -0.52 -0.21 7.58
N VAL A 58 -0.79 1.08 7.74
CA VAL A 58 0.15 2.06 8.28
C VAL A 58 -0.42 2.62 9.58
N THR A 59 0.44 2.73 10.59
CA THR A 59 0.14 3.46 11.82
C THR A 59 1.24 4.49 12.05
N SER A 60 0.88 5.77 12.13
CA SER A 60 1.80 6.89 12.33
C SER A 60 1.17 7.88 13.31
N ALA A 61 1.77 8.05 14.50
CA ALA A 61 1.13 8.78 15.60
C ALA A 61 -0.32 8.32 15.89
N ALA A 62 -1.31 9.14 15.53
CA ALA A 62 -2.73 8.83 15.68
C ALA A 62 -3.40 8.32 14.38
N GLU A 63 -2.70 8.42 13.25
CA GLU A 63 -3.13 7.88 11.96
C GLU A 63 -3.20 6.35 11.99
N ILE A 64 -4.28 5.84 11.39
CA ILE A 64 -4.40 4.44 10.98
C ILE A 64 -4.95 4.44 9.56
N SER A 65 -4.13 4.03 8.60
CA SER A 65 -4.49 4.02 7.18
C SER A 65 -4.24 2.67 6.54
N GLU A 66 -5.05 2.36 5.52
CA GLU A 66 -4.91 1.15 4.72
C GLU A 66 -4.90 1.49 3.24
N SER A 67 -3.97 0.89 2.50
CA SER A 67 -3.84 1.08 1.05
C SER A 67 -3.84 -0.24 0.31
N VAL A 68 -4.13 -0.18 -0.98
CA VAL A 68 -3.71 -1.23 -1.92
C VAL A 68 -2.44 -0.78 -2.63
N TYR A 69 -1.48 -1.68 -2.81
CA TYR A 69 -0.18 -1.35 -3.38
C TYR A 69 0.25 -2.34 -4.49
N THR A 70 1.08 -1.85 -5.41
CA THR A 70 1.78 -2.69 -6.39
C THR A 70 3.27 -2.41 -6.33
N ILE A 71 4.06 -3.46 -6.47
CA ILE A 71 5.52 -3.42 -6.53
C ILE A 71 5.99 -4.56 -7.45
N PRO A 72 6.94 -4.32 -8.38
CA PRO A 72 7.49 -5.38 -9.22
C PRO A 72 8.29 -6.38 -8.39
N ASN A 73 8.45 -7.62 -8.86
CA ASN A 73 9.21 -8.63 -8.13
C ASN A 73 10.73 -8.40 -8.17
N GLU A 74 11.21 -7.62 -9.14
CA GLU A 74 12.61 -7.30 -9.36
C GLU A 74 12.78 -5.77 -9.37
N PRO A 75 13.93 -5.25 -8.92
CA PRO A 75 14.21 -3.83 -9.01
C PRO A 75 14.55 -3.42 -10.45
N ASP A 76 14.65 -2.11 -10.68
CA ASP A 76 15.31 -1.57 -11.87
C ASP A 76 16.84 -1.80 -11.85
N ALA A 77 17.52 -1.31 -12.90
CA ALA A 77 18.96 -1.49 -13.07
C ALA A 77 19.79 -0.82 -11.97
N GLU A 78 19.24 0.21 -11.33
CA GLU A 78 19.82 0.98 -10.24
C GLU A 78 19.50 0.38 -8.86
N GLY A 79 18.67 -0.67 -8.80
CA GLY A 79 18.32 -1.39 -7.57
C GLY A 79 17.11 -0.82 -6.82
N PHE A 80 16.31 0.04 -7.45
CA PHE A 80 15.08 0.57 -6.87
C PHE A 80 13.86 -0.22 -7.32
N TYR A 81 12.93 -0.43 -6.39
CA TYR A 81 11.61 -0.95 -6.66
C TYR A 81 10.61 0.19 -6.72
N ARG A 82 9.87 0.32 -7.83
CA ARG A 82 8.76 1.27 -7.91
C ARG A 82 7.56 0.73 -7.13
N LEU A 83 7.25 1.36 -6.00
CA LEU A 83 6.07 1.11 -5.19
C LEU A 83 5.02 2.16 -5.54
N THR A 84 3.81 1.73 -5.89
CA THR A 84 2.66 2.65 -6.00
C THR A 84 1.56 2.17 -5.09
N ASP A 85 0.90 3.09 -4.42
CA ASP A 85 -0.23 2.77 -3.55
C ASP A 85 -1.38 3.74 -3.74
N ARG A 86 -2.54 3.30 -3.27
CA ARG A 86 -3.76 4.10 -3.16
C ARG A 86 -4.43 3.85 -1.83
N VAL A 87 -4.64 4.92 -1.07
CA VAL A 87 -5.33 4.86 0.22
C VAL A 87 -6.77 4.40 -0.01
N THR A 88 -7.17 3.36 0.70
CA THR A 88 -8.53 2.80 0.68
C THR A 88 -9.33 3.14 1.93
N ARG A 89 -8.66 3.25 3.09
CA ARG A 89 -9.25 3.67 4.36
C ARG A 89 -8.26 4.53 5.13
N ASP A 90 -8.79 5.47 5.90
CA ASP A 90 -8.05 6.32 6.82
C ASP A 90 -8.98 6.74 7.98
N ASN A 91 -8.43 6.93 9.18
CA ASN A 91 -9.19 7.31 10.37
C ASN A 91 -9.32 8.83 10.59
N GLY A 92 -8.80 9.64 9.66
CA GLY A 92 -8.87 11.10 9.66
C GLY A 92 -7.98 11.77 10.72
N LYS A 93 -6.96 11.06 11.23
CA LYS A 93 -6.06 11.56 12.26
C LYS A 93 -4.68 11.89 11.67
N PRO A 94 -3.93 12.81 12.31
CA PRO A 94 -2.63 13.20 11.80
C PRO A 94 -1.56 12.12 11.97
N ASP A 95 -0.68 12.04 10.98
CA ASP A 95 0.57 11.28 10.99
C ASP A 95 1.64 11.94 11.90
N CYS A 96 2.82 11.33 12.01
CA CYS A 96 3.96 11.87 12.76
C CYS A 96 4.42 13.26 12.28
N SER A 97 4.11 13.64 11.03
CA SER A 97 4.43 14.93 10.43
C SER A 97 3.25 15.94 10.51
N GLY A 98 2.12 15.55 11.10
CA GLY A 98 0.92 16.36 11.22
C GLY A 98 -0.01 16.35 10.01
N ASN A 99 0.26 15.54 8.98
CA ASN A 99 -0.58 15.45 7.79
C ASN A 99 -1.75 14.49 8.02
N VAL A 100 -2.87 14.74 7.34
CA VAL A 100 -4.03 13.83 7.34
C VAL A 100 -4.18 13.25 5.94
N MET A 101 -4.08 11.92 5.83
CA MET A 101 -4.27 11.21 4.58
C MET A 101 -5.74 11.19 4.17
N LYS A 102 -5.99 11.02 2.87
CA LYS A 102 -7.36 11.00 2.31
C LYS A 102 -7.57 9.70 1.53
N PRO A 103 -8.68 8.99 1.77
CA PRO A 103 -9.07 7.88 0.91
C PRO A 103 -9.12 8.32 -0.57
N GLY A 104 -8.53 7.51 -1.44
CA GLY A 104 -8.38 7.79 -2.87
C GLY A 104 -7.10 8.55 -3.25
N ALA A 105 -6.32 9.06 -2.29
CA ALA A 105 -4.98 9.58 -2.56
C ALA A 105 -4.09 8.47 -3.14
N ASN A 106 -3.26 8.82 -4.13
CA ASN A 106 -2.30 7.92 -4.73
C ASN A 106 -0.90 8.42 -4.42
N ALA A 107 0.02 7.50 -4.15
CA ALA A 107 1.43 7.80 -3.97
C ALA A 107 2.29 6.91 -4.88
N THR A 108 3.46 7.43 -5.24
CA THR A 108 4.52 6.66 -5.89
C THR A 108 5.79 6.90 -5.11
N HIS A 109 6.41 5.80 -4.70
CA HIS A 109 7.66 5.77 -3.96
C HIS A 109 8.63 4.80 -4.62
N PHE A 110 9.89 4.92 -4.24
CA PHE A 110 10.95 4.03 -4.69
C PHE A 110 11.60 3.39 -3.46
N VAL A 111 11.58 2.07 -3.41
CA VAL A 111 12.14 1.31 -2.29
C VAL A 111 13.51 0.78 -2.67
N ARG A 112 14.51 1.01 -1.82
CA ARG A 112 15.85 0.44 -1.96
C ARG A 112 16.18 -0.40 -0.74
N PHE A 113 16.34 -1.71 -0.94
CA PHE A 113 16.71 -2.62 0.15
C PHE A 113 18.21 -2.61 0.41
N HIS A 114 18.60 -2.63 1.69
CA HIS A 114 19.98 -2.92 2.06
C HIS A 114 20.26 -4.42 1.86
N PRO A 115 21.46 -4.83 1.39
CA PRO A 115 21.80 -6.24 1.16
C PRO A 115 21.58 -7.19 2.34
N SER A 116 21.53 -6.67 3.57
CA SER A 116 21.19 -7.46 4.76
C SER A 116 19.75 -8.02 4.78
N GLY A 117 18.83 -7.48 3.96
CA GLY A 117 17.40 -7.81 3.99
C GLY A 117 16.61 -7.28 5.21
N LYS A 118 17.28 -6.55 6.11
CA LYS A 118 16.72 -6.04 7.38
C LYS A 118 16.39 -4.55 7.36
N LEU A 119 16.81 -3.84 6.31
CA LEU A 119 16.65 -2.40 6.17
C LEU A 119 16.19 -2.05 4.77
N PHE A 120 15.38 -1.00 4.62
CA PHE A 120 15.18 -0.34 3.35
C PHE A 120 15.10 1.18 3.51
N LEU A 121 15.29 1.88 2.39
CA LEU A 121 15.01 3.30 2.22
C LEU A 121 13.74 3.48 1.38
N LEU A 122 12.90 4.45 1.74
CA LEU A 122 11.71 4.85 0.97
C LEU A 122 11.98 6.22 0.38
N CYS A 123 11.85 6.36 -0.94
CA CYS A 123 12.31 7.55 -1.65
C CYS A 123 11.19 8.16 -2.48
N ALA A 124 11.16 9.48 -2.57
CA ALA A 124 10.21 10.21 -3.44
C ALA A 124 10.56 10.04 -4.93
N GLU A 125 11.84 9.80 -5.22
CA GLU A 125 12.40 9.57 -6.55
C GLU A 125 13.37 8.38 -6.50
N ALA A 126 13.76 7.84 -7.65
CA ALA A 126 14.76 6.77 -7.76
C ALA A 126 16.19 7.31 -7.51
N SER A 127 16.39 7.94 -6.35
CA SER A 127 17.65 8.54 -5.92
C SER A 127 17.79 8.45 -4.40
N ILE A 128 19.00 8.15 -3.94
CA ILE A 128 19.31 8.03 -2.50
C ILE A 128 19.13 9.36 -1.76
N ASP A 129 19.36 10.49 -2.44
CA ASP A 129 19.24 11.83 -1.85
C ASP A 129 17.77 12.22 -1.58
N ALA A 130 16.81 11.51 -2.19
CA ALA A 130 15.38 11.73 -2.05
C ALA A 130 14.72 10.74 -1.05
N CYS A 131 15.52 10.05 -0.23
CA CYS A 131 15.04 9.00 0.66
C CYS A 131 14.86 9.44 2.11
N ILE A 132 13.87 8.82 2.75
CA ILE A 132 13.72 8.74 4.21
C ILE A 132 14.05 7.32 4.67
N GLY A 133 14.50 7.18 5.91
CA GLY A 133 14.84 5.90 6.52
C GLY A 133 16.05 5.93 7.46
N PRO A 134 16.57 4.74 7.82
CA PRO A 134 16.13 3.43 7.35
C PRO A 134 14.82 2.96 8.00
N PHE A 135 13.99 2.30 7.23
CA PHE A 135 12.96 1.42 7.77
C PHE A 135 13.63 0.14 8.26
N THR A 136 13.28 -0.31 9.46
CA THR A 136 13.84 -1.49 10.12
C THR A 136 12.80 -2.59 10.20
N ARG A 137 13.19 -3.83 9.91
CA ARG A 137 12.26 -4.97 9.99
C ARG A 137 11.90 -5.29 11.44
N VAL A 138 10.61 -5.32 11.76
CA VAL A 138 10.08 -5.77 13.05
C VAL A 138 9.86 -7.27 12.99
N ARG A 139 10.42 -8.02 13.95
CA ARG A 139 10.22 -9.48 14.07
C ARG A 139 9.27 -9.78 15.23
N GLY A 140 8.41 -10.78 15.07
CA GLY A 140 7.56 -11.31 16.14
C GLY A 140 6.16 -10.68 16.27
N GLU A 141 5.83 -9.68 15.45
CA GLU A 141 4.50 -9.04 15.39
C GLU A 141 3.74 -9.37 14.10
N GLU A 142 4.24 -10.35 13.35
CA GLU A 142 3.70 -10.86 12.07
C GLU A 142 2.42 -11.70 12.29
N ILE A 143 1.41 -11.18 13.01
CA ILE A 143 0.14 -11.90 13.25
C ILE A 143 -0.87 -11.50 12.19
#